data_AF-A0A951GRY7-F1
#
_entry.id   AF-A0A951GRY7-F1
#
_cell.length_a   1.000
_cell.length_b   1.000
_cell.length_c   1.000
_cell.angle_alpha   90.00
_cell.angle_beta   90.00
_cell.angle_gamma   90.00
#
_symmetry.space_group_name_H-M   'P 1'
#
loop_
_entity.id
_entity.type
_entity.pdbx_description
1 polymer ?
#
loop_
_entity_poly.entity_id
_entity_poly.type
_entity_poly.pdbx_seq_one_letter_code
_entity_poly.pdbx_strand_id
1 'polypeptide(L)'
;MPGDIVVVPTQVWNEKILIGQFAGRRIVNTALRREYGDSSIPARRVEWLSEIDERKISGELSSSLRHQHPFSLIERSLYNEIFSIAYHNFFSPESFSSLLLNNNAEFLDSDSAFIGLISNISAYANYLSDRAELVAAQPVVHDILNLFFEGVPIDYSCAQSSDIHSAGFTRLISSKATAITTAAVLAILCGLAIYSSQDSIANDAQNVMVTNSLAAADDICTPKVSESAAIVLRSIGFDDLWKACQRAKAMQDRTGLDTGVRAADRPPAARPR
;
A
#
# COMPACT_ATOMS: atom_id res chain seq x y z
N MET A 1 9.18 -21.97 8.11
CA MET A 1 8.40 -21.73 9.33
C MET A 1 7.01 -21.19 8.96
N PRO A 2 6.08 -21.01 9.92
CA PRO A 2 4.88 -20.21 9.68
C PRO A 2 5.30 -18.77 9.37
N GLY A 3 4.62 -18.14 8.41
CA GLY A 3 4.96 -16.80 7.95
C GLY A 3 6.04 -16.74 6.86
N ASP A 4 6.75 -17.84 6.54
CA ASP A 4 7.61 -17.79 5.35
C ASP A 4 6.74 -17.61 4.10
N ILE A 5 7.22 -16.75 3.21
CA ILE A 5 6.58 -16.47 1.93
C ILE A 5 6.94 -17.53 0.91
N VAL A 6 5.94 -17.91 0.13
CA VAL A 6 6.03 -18.81 -1.01
C VAL A 6 5.47 -18.09 -2.24
N VAL A 7 6.22 -18.11 -3.33
CA VAL A 7 5.84 -17.54 -4.61
C VAL A 7 5.77 -18.67 -5.62
N VAL A 8 4.63 -18.80 -6.30
CA VAL A 8 4.38 -19.90 -7.24
C VAL A 8 3.95 -19.31 -8.58
N PRO A 9 4.78 -19.40 -9.63
CA PRO A 9 4.32 -19.11 -10.97
C PRO A 9 3.36 -20.22 -11.42
N THR A 10 2.25 -19.81 -12.03
CA THR A 10 1.34 -20.74 -12.70
C THR A 10 1.92 -21.21 -14.03
N GLN A 11 1.18 -22.08 -14.73
CA GLN A 11 1.55 -22.52 -16.08
C GLN A 11 1.77 -21.34 -17.01
N VAL A 12 2.67 -21.49 -17.99
CA VAL A 12 3.11 -20.40 -18.87
C VAL A 12 1.94 -19.68 -19.54
N TRP A 13 0.92 -20.40 -20.00
CA TRP A 13 -0.26 -19.82 -20.66
C TRP A 13 -1.17 -18.99 -19.74
N ASN A 14 -1.05 -19.13 -18.42
CA ASN A 14 -1.91 -18.43 -17.47
C ASN A 14 -1.26 -17.12 -17.00
N GLU A 15 0.07 -17.00 -17.12
CA GLU A 15 0.85 -15.79 -16.79
C GLU A 15 0.50 -15.20 -15.41
N LYS A 16 0.08 -16.02 -14.44
CA LYS A 16 -0.20 -15.60 -13.07
C LYS A 16 0.88 -16.06 -12.11
N ILE A 17 1.13 -15.26 -11.09
CA ILE A 17 2.00 -15.56 -9.96
C ILE A 17 1.16 -15.48 -8.70
N LEU A 18 1.18 -16.56 -7.93
CA LEU A 18 0.52 -16.66 -6.63
C LEU A 18 1.54 -16.38 -5.53
N ILE A 19 1.20 -15.48 -4.62
CA ILE A 19 2.02 -15.18 -3.45
C ILE A 19 1.22 -15.57 -2.20
N GLY A 20 1.84 -16.39 -1.36
CA GLY A 20 1.22 -16.86 -0.13
C GLY A 20 2.22 -16.98 1.01
N GLN A 21 1.70 -17.28 2.20
CA GLN A 21 2.50 -17.55 3.38
C GLN A 21 2.15 -18.91 3.96
N PHE A 22 3.12 -19.60 4.56
CA PHE A 22 2.80 -20.84 5.27
C PHE A 22 1.99 -20.56 6.53
N ALA A 23 0.79 -21.16 6.62
CA ALA A 23 -0.12 -20.96 7.74
C ALA A 23 0.33 -21.67 9.04
N GLY A 24 1.24 -22.66 8.95
CA GLY A 24 1.65 -23.44 10.12
C GLY A 24 2.84 -24.36 9.88
N ARG A 25 3.36 -24.95 10.96
CA ARG A 25 4.48 -25.92 10.92
C ARG A 25 4.04 -27.33 10.56
N ARG A 26 2.75 -27.63 10.73
CA ARG A 26 2.21 -28.98 10.52
C ARG A 26 2.32 -29.37 9.04
N ILE A 27 3.05 -30.45 8.79
CA ILE A 27 3.04 -31.16 7.52
C ILE A 27 1.86 -32.13 7.57
N VAL A 28 1.00 -32.05 6.57
CA VAL A 28 -0.11 -32.98 6.38
C VAL A 28 0.20 -33.86 5.19
N ASN A 29 -0.04 -35.15 5.34
CA ASN A 29 0.05 -36.08 4.23
C ASN A 29 -1.25 -35.98 3.43
N THR A 30 -1.12 -35.60 2.15
CA THR A 30 -2.25 -35.52 1.21
C THR A 30 -2.05 -36.51 0.08
N ALA A 31 -3.15 -36.99 -0.48
CA ALA A 31 -3.13 -37.86 -1.66
C ALA A 31 -3.69 -37.07 -2.85
N LEU A 32 -2.81 -36.65 -3.74
CA LEU A 32 -3.18 -36.11 -5.05
C LEU A 32 -3.27 -37.28 -6.04
N ARG A 33 -4.36 -38.05 -5.93
CA ARG A 33 -4.52 -39.33 -6.65
C ARG A 33 -4.39 -39.22 -8.16
N ARG A 34 -4.81 -38.09 -8.73
CA ARG A 34 -4.80 -37.89 -10.18
C ARG A 34 -3.38 -37.71 -10.71
N GLU A 35 -2.51 -37.05 -9.96
CA GLU A 35 -1.15 -36.69 -10.39
C GLU A 35 -0.08 -37.66 -9.86
N TYR A 36 -0.30 -38.28 -8.69
CA TYR A 36 0.72 -39.06 -7.98
C TYR A 36 0.21 -40.45 -7.49
N GLY A 37 -0.99 -40.86 -7.90
CA GLY A 37 -1.57 -42.16 -7.50
C GLY A 37 -1.82 -42.28 -6.01
N ASP A 38 -1.67 -43.48 -5.44
CA ASP A 38 -1.89 -43.71 -4.00
C ASP A 38 -0.71 -43.28 -3.11
N SER A 39 0.32 -42.64 -3.69
CA SER A 39 1.45 -42.13 -2.93
C SER A 39 1.04 -40.94 -2.07
N SER A 40 1.28 -41.04 -0.77
CA SER A 40 1.10 -39.94 0.17
C SER A 40 2.20 -38.89 -0.02
N ILE A 41 1.81 -37.63 -0.23
CA ILE A 41 2.73 -36.51 -0.42
C ILE A 41 2.70 -35.61 0.80
N PRO A 42 3.86 -35.26 1.38
CA PRO A 42 3.91 -34.26 2.43
C PRO A 42 3.55 -32.88 1.87
N ALA A 43 2.54 -32.24 2.45
CA ALA A 43 2.07 -30.92 2.08
C ALA A 43 1.99 -29.99 3.30
N ARG A 44 2.11 -28.69 3.05
CA ARG A 44 1.87 -27.64 4.06
C ARG A 44 0.77 -26.72 3.59
N ARG A 45 -0.04 -26.23 4.53
CA ARG A 45 -1.10 -25.27 4.24
C ARG A 45 -0.48 -23.91 3.92
N VAL A 46 -0.88 -23.32 2.80
CA VAL A 46 -0.55 -21.97 2.37
C VAL A 46 -1.80 -21.10 2.48
N GLU A 47 -1.65 -19.92 3.05
CA GLU A 47 -2.62 -18.83 2.96
C GLU A 47 -2.21 -17.95 1.79
N TRP A 48 -3.02 -17.91 0.74
CA TRP A 48 -2.76 -17.09 -0.44
C TRP A 48 -3.10 -15.63 -0.12
N LEU A 49 -2.10 -14.76 -0.29
CA LEU A 49 -2.18 -13.34 0.05
C LEU A 49 -2.57 -12.51 -1.18
N SER A 50 -1.98 -12.83 -2.34
CA SER A 50 -2.14 -12.04 -3.55
C SER A 50 -1.93 -12.88 -4.81
N GLU A 51 -2.52 -12.43 -5.90
CA GLU A 51 -2.32 -12.95 -7.26
C GLU A 51 -1.98 -11.78 -8.18
N ILE A 52 -0.92 -11.91 -8.97
CA ILE A 52 -0.50 -10.87 -9.93
C ILE A 52 -0.19 -11.47 -11.30
N ASP A 53 -0.41 -10.68 -12.35
CA ASP A 53 0.04 -11.01 -13.70
C ASP A 53 1.57 -10.92 -13.79
N GLU A 54 2.22 -11.91 -14.37
CA GLU A 54 3.68 -11.99 -14.51
C GLU A 54 4.25 -10.83 -15.32
N ARG A 55 3.46 -10.21 -16.22
CA ARG A 55 3.91 -9.04 -16.99
C ARG A 55 4.04 -7.78 -16.13
N LYS A 56 3.49 -7.79 -14.91
CA LYS A 56 3.53 -6.66 -13.98
C LYS A 56 4.68 -6.72 -12.97
N ILE A 57 5.47 -7.79 -13.00
CA ILE A 57 6.64 -7.91 -12.14
C ILE A 57 7.92 -7.61 -12.94
N SER A 58 9.01 -7.33 -12.23
CA SER A 58 10.31 -7.14 -12.87
C SER A 58 10.74 -8.38 -13.67
N GLY A 59 11.49 -8.15 -14.75
CA GLY A 59 12.09 -9.23 -15.53
C GLY A 59 13.05 -10.09 -14.69
N GLU A 60 13.71 -9.49 -13.70
CA GLU A 60 14.57 -10.20 -12.75
C GLU A 60 13.76 -11.20 -11.89
N LEU A 61 12.63 -10.76 -11.33
CA LEU A 61 11.75 -11.64 -10.56
C LEU A 61 11.12 -12.72 -11.45
N SER A 62 10.65 -12.39 -12.65
CA SER A 62 10.07 -13.36 -13.58
C SER A 62 11.11 -14.43 -13.97
N SER A 63 12.34 -14.00 -14.30
CA SER A 63 13.43 -14.92 -14.62
C SER A 63 13.81 -15.81 -13.44
N SER A 64 13.76 -15.28 -12.21
CA SER A 64 14.04 -16.06 -10.99
C SER A 64 12.98 -17.14 -10.74
N LEU A 65 11.71 -16.85 -11.06
CA LEU A 65 10.59 -17.78 -10.85
C LEU A 65 10.51 -18.88 -11.91
N ARG A 66 10.96 -18.64 -13.14
CA ARG A 66 10.87 -19.58 -14.28
C ARG A 66 12.07 -20.55 -14.38
N HIS A 67 12.75 -20.82 -13.27
CA HIS A 67 13.92 -21.70 -13.26
C HIS A 67 13.55 -23.19 -13.38
N GLN A 68 14.48 -24.03 -13.88
CA GLN A 68 14.24 -25.47 -14.05
C GLN A 68 14.12 -26.25 -12.72
N HIS A 69 14.53 -25.66 -11.61
CA HIS A 69 14.48 -26.28 -10.30
C HIS A 69 13.07 -26.13 -9.70
N PRO A 70 12.48 -27.20 -9.13
CA PRO A 70 11.14 -27.16 -8.56
C PRO A 70 11.04 -26.29 -7.31
N PHE A 71 12.18 -26.04 -6.64
CA PHE A 71 12.30 -25.13 -5.51
C PHE A 71 13.54 -24.27 -5.71
N SER A 72 13.36 -22.96 -5.60
CA SER A 72 14.45 -22.00 -5.66
C SER A 72 14.28 -20.97 -4.56
N LEU A 73 15.41 -20.53 -4.00
CA LEU A 73 15.43 -19.41 -3.07
C LEU A 73 15.47 -18.13 -3.90
N ILE A 74 14.59 -17.19 -3.57
CA ILE A 74 14.59 -15.87 -4.18
C ILE A 74 15.68 -15.01 -3.53
N GLU A 75 16.37 -14.21 -4.33
CA GLU A 75 17.37 -13.28 -3.84
C GLU A 75 16.76 -12.15 -3.01
N ARG A 76 17.51 -11.66 -2.02
CA ARG A 76 17.03 -10.61 -1.11
C ARG A 76 16.67 -9.31 -1.81
N SER A 77 17.35 -9.00 -2.93
CA SER A 77 17.06 -7.84 -3.79
C SER A 77 15.61 -7.79 -4.27
N LEU A 78 14.99 -8.95 -4.47
CA LEU A 78 13.63 -9.10 -4.98
C LEU A 78 12.57 -9.14 -3.88
N TYR A 79 12.96 -9.13 -2.60
CA TYR A 79 12.02 -9.23 -1.47
C TYR A 79 11.08 -8.03 -1.42
N ASN A 80 11.58 -6.82 -1.70
CA ASN A 80 10.76 -5.62 -1.67
C ASN A 80 9.64 -5.67 -2.70
N GLU A 81 9.91 -6.20 -3.90
CA GLU A 81 8.88 -6.38 -4.92
C GLU A 81 7.84 -7.41 -4.47
N ILE A 82 8.27 -8.58 -3.99
CA ILE A 82 7.37 -9.63 -3.49
C ILE A 82 6.50 -9.12 -2.35
N PHE A 83 7.09 -8.45 -1.36
CA PHE A 83 6.36 -7.91 -0.22
C PHE A 83 5.42 -6.77 -0.62
N SER A 84 5.78 -5.97 -1.62
CA SER A 84 4.88 -4.94 -2.17
C SER A 84 3.62 -5.56 -2.77
N ILE A 85 3.75 -6.70 -3.44
CA ILE A 85 2.61 -7.40 -4.06
C ILE A 85 1.80 -8.17 -2.99
N ALA A 86 2.47 -8.77 -2.01
CA ALA A 86 1.84 -9.56 -0.96
C ALA A 86 1.03 -8.69 0.02
N TYR A 87 1.58 -7.56 0.44
CA TYR A 87 1.05 -6.76 1.54
C TYR A 87 0.54 -5.38 1.11
N HIS A 88 0.81 -4.96 -0.13
CA HIS A 88 0.56 -3.61 -0.67
C HIS A 88 1.38 -2.52 0.03
N ASN A 89 1.15 -2.36 1.34
CA ASN A 89 1.81 -1.39 2.20
C ASN A 89 2.63 -2.15 3.25
N PHE A 90 3.95 -1.95 3.26
CA PHE A 90 4.82 -2.58 4.24
C PHE A 90 6.02 -1.70 4.59
N PHE A 91 6.64 -2.04 5.71
CA PHE A 91 7.86 -1.43 6.19
C PHE A 91 8.96 -2.49 6.29
N SER A 92 10.15 -2.14 5.86
CA SER A 92 11.40 -2.84 6.12
C SER A 92 12.37 -1.89 6.83
N PRO A 93 13.42 -2.38 7.52
CA PRO A 93 14.36 -1.53 8.24
C PRO A 93 14.99 -0.39 7.41
N GLU A 94 15.01 -0.55 6.08
CA GLU A 94 15.62 0.41 5.15
C GLU A 94 14.59 1.32 4.47
N SER A 95 13.31 0.92 4.40
CA SER A 95 12.32 1.64 3.59
C SER A 95 10.87 1.34 3.96
N PHE A 96 10.00 2.27 3.59
CA PHE A 96 8.56 2.13 3.57
C PHE A 96 8.12 2.06 2.12
N SER A 97 7.25 1.11 1.81
CA SER A 97 6.76 0.88 0.45
C SER A 97 5.25 0.80 0.44
N SER A 98 4.66 1.40 -0.59
CA SER A 98 3.23 1.33 -0.89
C SER A 98 3.01 1.04 -2.36
N LEU A 99 2.12 0.08 -2.64
CA LEU A 99 1.67 -0.29 -3.97
C LEU A 99 0.23 0.16 -4.15
N LEU A 100 0.01 1.05 -5.11
CA LEU A 100 -1.30 1.50 -5.56
C LEU A 100 -1.62 0.78 -6.86
N LEU A 101 -2.72 0.03 -6.92
CA LEU A 101 -3.12 -0.71 -8.12
C LEU A 101 -4.25 0.03 -8.83
N ASN A 102 -4.14 0.19 -10.15
CA ASN A 102 -5.25 0.62 -11.01
C ASN A 102 -5.76 -0.56 -11.81
N ASN A 103 -6.99 -0.98 -11.53
CA ASN A 103 -7.58 -2.17 -12.10
C ASN A 103 -8.29 -1.92 -13.44
N ASN A 104 -8.59 -0.66 -13.78
CA ASN A 104 -9.35 -0.28 -14.97
C ASN A 104 -8.52 0.50 -16.00
N ALA A 105 -9.08 0.64 -17.21
CA ALA A 105 -8.43 1.20 -18.40
C ALA A 105 -8.20 2.71 -18.40
N GLU A 106 -8.84 3.43 -17.49
CA GLU A 106 -8.99 4.88 -17.60
C GLU A 106 -8.12 5.65 -16.60
N PHE A 107 -6.83 5.30 -16.53
CA PHE A 107 -5.84 6.05 -15.74
C PHE A 107 -5.35 7.27 -16.54
N LEU A 108 -5.49 8.46 -15.99
CA LEU A 108 -5.12 9.72 -16.65
C LEU A 108 -3.83 10.29 -16.05
N ASP A 109 -3.11 11.11 -16.83
CA ASP A 109 -1.95 11.87 -16.32
C ASP A 109 -2.31 12.74 -15.11
N SER A 110 -3.54 13.26 -15.10
CA SER A 110 -4.07 14.03 -13.96
C SER A 110 -4.25 13.20 -12.68
N ASP A 111 -4.40 11.88 -12.76
CA ASP A 111 -4.41 10.99 -11.60
C ASP A 111 -3.01 10.76 -11.07
N SER A 112 -2.05 10.53 -11.97
CA SER A 112 -0.62 10.45 -11.60
C SER A 112 -0.16 11.73 -10.90
N ALA A 113 -0.52 12.89 -11.46
CA ALA A 113 -0.24 14.19 -10.85
C ALA A 113 -0.92 14.37 -9.49
N PHE A 114 -2.15 13.90 -9.33
CA PHE A 114 -2.86 13.94 -8.05
C PHE A 114 -2.19 13.04 -7.00
N ILE A 115 -1.81 11.82 -7.36
CA ILE A 115 -1.04 10.92 -6.47
C ILE A 115 0.30 11.57 -6.08
N GLY A 116 1.01 12.16 -7.04
CA GLY A 116 2.27 12.88 -6.78
C GLY A 116 2.08 14.08 -5.85
N LEU A 117 0.98 14.82 -6.00
CA LEU A 117 0.63 15.93 -5.09
C LEU A 117 0.41 15.41 -3.66
N ILE A 118 -0.41 14.37 -3.50
CA ILE A 118 -0.65 13.78 -2.17
C ILE A 118 0.64 13.20 -1.58
N SER A 119 1.52 12.62 -2.42
CA SER A 119 2.83 12.13 -1.99
C SER A 119 3.73 13.25 -1.46
N ASN A 120 3.76 14.41 -2.13
CA ASN A 120 4.56 15.56 -1.69
C ASN A 120 4.02 16.17 -0.38
N ILE A 121 2.70 16.33 -0.27
CA ILE A 121 2.10 16.83 0.98
C ILE A 121 2.34 15.83 2.13
N SER A 122 2.26 14.53 1.85
CA SER A 122 2.57 13.47 2.82
C SER A 122 4.04 13.48 3.24
N ALA A 123 4.96 13.78 2.32
CA ALA A 123 6.39 13.90 2.61
C ALA A 123 6.65 15.05 3.59
N TYR A 124 6.03 16.19 3.32
CA TYR A 124 6.12 17.35 4.19
C TYR A 124 5.49 17.10 5.57
N ALA A 125 4.33 16.45 5.62
CA ALA A 125 3.68 16.09 6.87
C ALA A 125 4.55 15.15 7.74
N ASN A 126 5.21 14.17 7.12
CA ASN A 126 6.16 13.31 7.81
C ASN A 126 7.40 14.08 8.29
N TYR A 127 7.89 15.04 7.49
CA TYR A 127 8.99 15.91 7.87
C TYR A 127 8.65 16.79 9.09
N LEU A 128 7.43 17.32 9.15
CA LEU A 128 6.93 18.06 10.30
C LEU A 128 6.71 17.16 11.53
N SER A 129 6.11 15.98 11.36
CA SER A 129 5.91 15.02 12.47
C SER A 129 7.24 14.60 13.10
N ASP A 130 8.31 14.43 12.30
CA ASP A 130 9.66 14.13 12.83
C ASP A 130 10.33 15.34 13.52
N ARG A 131 9.75 16.55 13.43
CA ARG A 131 10.24 17.81 14.01
C ARG A 131 9.14 18.53 14.77
N ALA A 132 8.76 17.98 15.91
CA ALA A 132 7.67 18.48 16.75
C ALA A 132 7.77 19.99 17.07
N GLU A 133 8.98 20.55 17.14
CA GLU A 133 9.23 21.98 17.30
C GLU A 133 8.70 22.85 16.15
N LEU A 134 8.69 22.33 14.92
CA LEU A 134 8.17 23.02 13.75
C LEU A 134 6.64 22.99 13.71
N VAL A 135 6.02 21.90 14.16
CA VAL A 135 4.56 21.78 14.27
C VAL A 135 4.00 22.84 15.24
N ALA A 136 4.68 23.09 16.35
CA ALA A 136 4.28 24.12 17.31
C ALA A 136 4.46 25.56 16.77
N ALA A 137 5.41 25.76 15.85
CA ALA A 137 5.72 27.07 15.27
C ALA A 137 4.89 27.41 14.01
N GLN A 138 4.37 26.40 13.31
CA GLN A 138 3.62 26.57 12.06
C GLN A 138 2.30 25.80 12.13
N PRO A 139 1.26 26.38 12.76
CA PRO A 139 0.07 25.62 13.11
C PRO A 139 -0.76 25.15 11.91
N VAL A 140 -0.64 25.78 10.73
CA VAL A 140 -1.29 25.30 9.52
C VAL A 140 -0.52 25.78 8.28
N VAL A 141 -0.01 24.85 7.48
CA VAL A 141 0.44 25.21 6.13
C VAL A 141 -0.78 25.27 5.23
N HIS A 142 -1.34 26.47 5.10
CA HIS A 142 -2.46 26.75 4.19
C HIS A 142 -2.02 26.95 2.72
N ASP A 143 -0.71 26.87 2.44
CA ASP A 143 -0.19 27.11 1.11
C ASP A 143 0.58 25.90 0.58
N ILE A 144 -0.18 24.96 0.01
CA ILE A 144 0.36 23.78 -0.69
C ILE A 144 1.32 24.18 -1.81
N LEU A 145 1.14 25.36 -2.43
CA LEU A 145 2.06 25.82 -3.47
C LEU A 145 3.41 26.21 -2.87
N ASN A 146 3.43 26.86 -1.71
CA ASN A 146 4.69 27.12 -1.00
C ASN A 146 5.40 25.82 -0.61
N LEU A 147 4.67 24.79 -0.19
CA LEU A 147 5.27 23.47 0.07
C LEU A 147 6.00 22.90 -1.15
N PHE A 148 5.44 23.11 -2.33
CA PHE A 148 6.04 22.67 -3.58
C PHE A 148 7.36 23.41 -3.88
N PHE A 149 7.45 24.70 -3.52
CA PHE A 149 8.64 25.52 -3.78
C PHE A 149 9.72 25.42 -2.69
N GLU A 150 9.35 25.19 -1.43
CA GLU A 150 10.31 25.07 -0.32
C GLU A 150 11.16 23.80 -0.41
N GLY A 151 10.62 22.75 -1.04
CA GLY A 151 11.30 21.48 -1.23
C GLY A 151 11.37 20.67 0.05
N VAL A 152 10.99 19.39 -0.02
CA VAL A 152 11.11 18.46 1.09
C VAL A 152 12.47 17.75 1.02
N PRO A 153 13.17 17.48 2.14
CA PRO A 153 14.41 16.71 2.10
C PRO A 153 14.20 15.36 1.41
N ILE A 154 15.19 14.94 0.63
CA ILE A 154 15.10 13.76 -0.26
C ILE A 154 14.71 12.47 0.47
N ASP A 155 15.07 12.34 1.75
CA ASP A 155 14.72 11.17 2.58
C ASP A 155 13.20 11.00 2.77
N TYR A 156 12.45 12.09 2.78
CA TYR A 156 10.99 12.05 2.92
C TYR A 156 10.29 11.92 1.57
N SER A 157 10.97 12.25 0.47
CA SER A 157 10.43 12.09 -0.88
C SER A 157 10.26 10.60 -1.21
N CYS A 158 9.32 10.31 -2.11
CA CYS A 158 9.12 8.97 -2.65
C CYS A 158 9.86 8.82 -3.98
N ALA A 159 10.64 7.75 -4.11
CA ALA A 159 10.93 7.18 -5.43
C ALA A 159 9.64 6.56 -5.97
N GLN A 160 9.19 7.04 -7.13
CA GLN A 160 7.96 6.59 -7.78
C GLN A 160 8.29 5.75 -9.01
N SER A 161 7.68 4.57 -9.11
CA SER A 161 7.68 3.74 -10.30
C SER A 161 6.22 3.47 -10.67
N SER A 162 5.81 3.88 -11.86
CA SER A 162 4.43 3.74 -12.32
C SER A 162 4.37 3.01 -13.66
N ASP A 163 3.44 2.07 -13.76
CA ASP A 163 2.96 1.51 -15.00
C ASP A 163 1.56 2.05 -15.27
N ILE A 164 1.46 2.93 -16.28
CA ILE A 164 0.21 3.60 -16.67
C ILE A 164 -0.67 2.73 -17.57
N HIS A 165 -0.19 1.57 -18.01
CA HIS A 165 -1.02 0.62 -18.76
C HIS A 165 -2.12 0.07 -17.87
N SER A 166 -3.14 -0.52 -18.49
CA SER A 166 -4.23 -1.12 -17.75
C SER A 166 -4.27 -2.64 -17.87
N ALA A 167 -4.39 -3.37 -16.76
CA ALA A 167 -4.30 -2.89 -15.38
C ALA A 167 -2.85 -2.52 -15.01
N GLY A 168 -2.62 -1.46 -14.24
CA GLY A 168 -1.29 -0.92 -13.95
C GLY A 168 -0.96 -0.88 -12.47
N PHE A 169 0.07 -0.11 -12.12
CA PHE A 169 0.38 0.20 -10.72
C PHE A 169 1.15 1.52 -10.55
N THR A 170 1.11 2.09 -9.35
CA THR A 170 2.07 3.09 -8.86
C THR A 170 2.70 2.58 -7.57
N ARG A 171 4.01 2.36 -7.60
CA ARG A 171 4.81 1.95 -6.46
C ARG A 171 5.55 3.17 -5.91
N LEU A 172 5.39 3.40 -4.62
CA LEU A 172 6.04 4.47 -3.87
C LEU A 172 6.99 3.84 -2.86
N ILE A 173 8.25 4.27 -2.87
CA ILE A 173 9.28 3.82 -1.92
C ILE A 173 9.93 5.05 -1.29
N SER A 174 10.03 5.08 0.04
CA SER A 174 10.68 6.16 0.78
C SER A 174 11.46 5.59 1.97
N SER A 175 12.50 6.29 2.44
CA SER A 175 13.18 5.90 3.70
C SER A 175 12.35 6.30 4.94
N LYS A 176 11.30 7.09 4.75
CA LYS A 176 10.34 7.55 5.77
C LYS A 176 8.94 7.03 5.48
N ALA A 177 8.03 7.17 6.45
CA ALA A 177 6.67 6.62 6.35
C ALA A 177 5.79 7.27 5.27
N THR A 178 6.33 8.20 4.47
CA THR A 178 5.66 8.91 3.38
C THR A 178 4.88 8.02 2.44
N ALA A 179 5.45 6.88 2.00
CA ALA A 179 4.76 5.98 1.08
C ALA A 179 3.43 5.48 1.67
N ILE A 180 3.48 4.97 2.91
CA ILE A 180 2.31 4.46 3.63
C ILE A 180 1.34 5.59 3.99
N THR A 181 1.85 6.75 4.40
CA THR A 181 1.03 7.95 4.63
C THR A 181 0.28 8.36 3.36
N THR A 182 0.92 8.30 2.19
CA THR A 182 0.30 8.64 0.90
C THR A 182 -0.86 7.70 0.59
N ALA A 183 -0.65 6.39 0.73
CA ALA A 183 -1.69 5.38 0.55
C ALA A 183 -2.86 5.56 1.54
N ALA A 184 -2.54 5.86 2.80
CA ALA A 184 -3.53 6.12 3.85
C ALA A 184 -4.35 7.38 3.55
N VAL A 185 -3.72 8.50 3.19
CA VAL A 185 -4.42 9.75 2.85
C VAL A 185 -5.32 9.56 1.64
N LEU A 186 -4.86 8.88 0.58
CA LEU A 186 -5.71 8.58 -0.58
C LEU A 186 -6.94 7.76 -0.18
N ALA A 187 -6.78 6.75 0.67
CA ALA A 187 -7.90 5.97 1.19
C ALA A 187 -8.84 6.79 2.07
N ILE A 188 -8.30 7.68 2.92
CA ILE A 188 -9.09 8.59 3.75
C ILE A 188 -9.91 9.53 2.88
N LEU A 189 -9.32 10.15 1.86
CA LEU A 189 -10.03 11.05 0.93
C LEU A 189 -11.16 10.32 0.21
N CYS A 190 -10.93 9.08 -0.25
CA CYS A 190 -11.99 8.25 -0.83
C CYS A 190 -13.08 7.92 0.20
N GLY A 191 -12.69 7.54 1.42
CA GLY A 191 -13.61 7.22 2.51
C GLY A 191 -14.49 8.40 2.92
N LEU A 192 -13.90 9.57 3.12
CA LEU A 192 -14.62 10.81 3.44
C LEU A 192 -15.58 11.21 2.31
N ALA A 193 -15.22 11.00 1.05
CA ALA A 193 -16.14 11.24 -0.06
C ALA A 193 -17.38 10.32 -0.05
N ILE A 194 -17.30 9.16 0.61
CA ILE A 194 -18.38 8.16 0.71
C ILE A 194 -19.20 8.38 1.98
N TYR A 195 -18.54 8.63 3.11
CA TYR A 195 -19.16 8.63 4.44
C TYR A 195 -19.45 10.02 5.01
N SER A 196 -18.90 11.08 4.41
CA SER A 196 -19.09 12.47 4.85
C SER A 196 -19.86 13.31 3.84
N SER A 197 -20.38 14.43 4.31
CA SER A 197 -20.99 15.47 3.49
C SER A 197 -20.08 16.70 3.43
N GLN A 198 -20.34 17.61 2.49
CA GLN A 198 -19.61 18.88 2.41
C GLN A 198 -19.71 19.69 3.71
N ASP A 199 -20.86 19.64 4.39
CA ASP A 199 -21.09 20.40 5.64
C ASP A 199 -20.42 19.73 6.86
N SER A 200 -20.25 18.40 6.85
CA SER A 200 -19.67 17.64 7.97
C SER A 200 -18.17 17.37 7.82
N ILE A 201 -17.59 17.58 6.63
CA ILE A 201 -16.21 17.18 6.30
C ILE A 201 -15.16 17.71 7.27
N ALA A 202 -15.34 18.94 7.76
CA ALA A 202 -14.40 19.57 8.68
C ALA A 202 -14.35 18.86 10.04
N ASN A 203 -15.51 18.39 10.53
CA ASN A 203 -15.60 17.61 11.76
C ASN A 203 -15.16 16.16 11.54
N ASP A 204 -15.62 15.54 10.45
CA ASP A 204 -15.35 14.12 10.19
C ASP A 204 -13.85 13.87 9.96
N ALA A 205 -13.17 14.78 9.26
CA ALA A 205 -11.72 14.70 9.04
C ALA A 205 -10.91 14.74 10.35
N GLN A 206 -11.39 15.40 11.40
CA GLN A 206 -10.74 15.42 12.72
C GLN A 206 -10.92 14.11 13.49
N ASN A 207 -11.93 13.32 13.14
CA ASN A 207 -12.28 12.06 13.79
C ASN A 207 -11.71 10.84 13.05
N VAL A 208 -10.97 11.04 11.96
CA VAL A 208 -10.32 9.96 11.22
C VAL A 208 -9.24 9.31 12.08
N MET A 209 -9.30 7.98 12.19
CA MET A 209 -8.29 7.17 12.86
C MET A 209 -7.66 6.19 11.88
N VAL A 210 -6.33 6.17 11.81
CA VAL A 210 -5.59 5.17 11.05
C VAL A 210 -5.19 4.04 11.98
N THR A 211 -5.49 2.80 11.59
CA THR A 211 -5.15 1.61 12.38
C THR A 211 -4.51 0.54 11.49
N ASN A 212 -3.57 -0.22 12.05
CA ASN A 212 -3.00 -1.39 11.40
C ASN A 212 -3.69 -2.65 11.92
N SER A 213 -4.46 -3.30 11.05
CA SER A 213 -5.25 -4.50 11.40
C SER A 213 -4.41 -5.73 11.81
N LEU A 214 -3.10 -5.72 11.51
CA LEU A 214 -2.16 -6.80 11.80
C LEU A 214 -1.12 -6.41 12.86
N ALA A 215 -1.17 -5.18 13.38
CA ALA A 215 -0.20 -4.67 14.33
C ALA A 215 -0.28 -5.33 15.71
N ALA A 216 0.89 -5.50 16.32
CA ALA A 216 1.00 -5.69 17.77
C ALA A 216 0.64 -4.39 18.51
N ALA A 217 0.47 -4.47 19.84
CA ALA A 217 0.03 -3.32 20.64
C ALA A 217 1.06 -2.16 20.68
N ASP A 218 2.29 -2.43 20.25
CA ASP A 218 3.47 -1.57 20.25
C ASP A 218 3.94 -1.19 18.83
N ASP A 219 3.04 -1.22 17.84
CA ASP A 219 3.37 -0.83 16.46
C ASP A 219 3.80 0.64 16.38
N ILE A 220 5.08 0.84 16.09
CA ILE A 220 5.71 2.16 15.93
C ILE A 220 5.24 2.91 14.67
N CYS A 221 4.68 2.20 13.67
CA CYS A 221 4.28 2.80 12.40
C CYS A 221 2.92 3.47 12.49
N THR A 222 1.94 2.83 13.14
CA THR A 222 0.56 3.32 13.20
C THR A 222 0.43 4.74 13.75
N PRO A 223 1.04 5.10 14.90
CA PRO A 223 0.94 6.46 15.43
C PRO A 223 1.50 7.51 14.46
N LYS A 224 2.66 7.23 13.86
CA LYS A 224 3.32 8.15 12.93
C LYS A 224 2.53 8.38 11.64
N VAL A 225 1.99 7.30 11.06
CA VAL A 225 1.15 7.40 9.86
C VAL A 225 -0.15 8.16 10.18
N SER A 226 -0.77 7.88 11.34
CA SER A 226 -1.99 8.58 11.77
C SER A 226 -1.76 10.07 12.01
N GLU A 227 -0.67 10.44 12.69
CA GLU A 227 -0.30 11.83 12.93
C GLU A 227 -0.01 12.56 11.61
N SER A 228 0.80 11.96 10.75
CA SER A 228 1.14 12.55 9.45
C SER A 228 -0.11 12.73 8.57
N ALA A 229 -1.00 11.74 8.52
CA ALA A 229 -2.26 11.86 7.81
C ALA A 229 -3.13 13.00 8.36
N ALA A 230 -3.21 13.16 9.69
CA ALA A 230 -3.94 14.27 10.31
C ALA A 230 -3.32 15.64 9.96
N ILE A 231 -1.99 15.75 9.88
CA ILE A 231 -1.32 16.96 9.39
C ILE A 231 -1.73 17.24 7.94
N VAL A 232 -1.69 16.24 7.04
CA VAL A 232 -2.10 16.40 5.64
C VAL A 232 -3.54 16.93 5.52
N LEU A 233 -4.49 16.32 6.23
CA LEU A 233 -5.91 16.74 6.18
C LEU A 233 -6.11 18.18 6.67
N ARG A 234 -5.36 18.62 7.68
CA ARG A 234 -5.41 20.00 8.17
C ARG A 234 -4.76 20.99 7.20
N SER A 235 -3.67 20.59 6.53
CA SER A 235 -2.95 21.43 5.57
C SER A 235 -3.74 21.73 4.29
N ILE A 236 -4.59 20.82 3.83
CA ILE A 236 -5.38 21.05 2.61
C ILE A 236 -6.40 22.19 2.80
N GLY A 237 -6.88 22.42 4.02
CA GLY A 237 -7.97 23.35 4.29
C GLY A 237 -9.33 22.78 3.88
N PHE A 238 -10.41 23.21 4.55
CA PHE A 238 -11.70 22.53 4.44
C PHE A 238 -12.36 22.62 3.05
N ASP A 239 -12.26 23.78 2.40
CA ASP A 239 -12.86 23.99 1.07
C ASP A 239 -12.20 23.12 -0.01
N ASP A 240 -10.88 23.01 0.04
CA ASP A 240 -10.13 22.19 -0.90
C ASP A 240 -10.12 20.71 -0.52
N LEU A 241 -10.33 20.39 0.77
CA LEU A 241 -10.46 19.02 1.24
C LEU A 241 -11.66 18.33 0.60
N TRP A 242 -12.81 19.00 0.51
CA TRP A 242 -13.97 18.43 -0.17
C TRP A 242 -13.69 18.18 -1.66
N LYS A 243 -13.03 19.12 -2.35
CA LYS A 243 -12.62 18.94 -3.75
C LYS A 243 -11.64 17.77 -3.91
N ALA A 244 -10.69 17.63 -3.00
CA ALA A 244 -9.75 16.51 -2.98
C ALA A 244 -10.46 15.17 -2.74
N CYS A 245 -11.45 15.12 -1.86
CA CYS A 245 -12.30 13.94 -1.64
C CYS A 245 -13.07 13.56 -2.92
N GLN A 246 -13.73 14.53 -3.55
CA GLN A 246 -14.46 14.31 -4.82
C GLN A 246 -13.51 13.85 -5.93
N ARG A 247 -12.30 14.43 -6.01
CA ARG A 247 -11.29 14.01 -6.98
C ARG A 247 -10.81 12.59 -6.73
N ALA A 248 -10.52 12.24 -5.46
CA ALA A 248 -10.08 10.90 -5.06
C ALA A 248 -11.16 9.86 -5.38
N LYS A 249 -12.42 10.17 -5.07
CA LYS A 249 -13.57 9.31 -5.43
C LYS A 249 -13.73 9.14 -6.93
N ALA A 250 -13.70 10.23 -7.70
CA ALA A 250 -13.81 10.14 -9.16
C ALA A 250 -12.66 9.33 -9.78
N MET A 251 -11.44 9.47 -9.24
CA MET A 251 -10.30 8.65 -9.61
C MET A 251 -10.53 7.18 -9.25
N GLN A 252 -11.00 6.87 -8.04
CA GLN A 252 -11.30 5.50 -7.61
C GLN A 252 -12.38 4.84 -8.47
N ASP A 253 -13.50 5.53 -8.69
CA ASP A 253 -14.63 5.03 -9.48
C ASP A 253 -14.20 4.75 -10.93
N ARG A 254 -13.34 5.59 -11.50
CA ARG A 254 -12.84 5.46 -12.87
C ARG A 254 -11.76 4.38 -13.01
N THR A 255 -10.71 4.48 -12.20
CA THR A 255 -9.48 3.68 -12.34
C THR A 255 -9.53 2.35 -11.59
N GLY A 256 -10.51 2.17 -10.70
CA GLY A 256 -10.52 1.05 -9.76
C GLY A 256 -9.34 1.09 -8.80
N LEU A 257 -8.92 2.30 -8.38
CA LEU A 257 -7.75 2.51 -7.53
C LEU A 257 -7.89 1.71 -6.22
N ASP A 258 -6.95 0.82 -5.99
CA ASP A 258 -6.76 0.09 -4.74
C ASP A 258 -5.46 0.53 -4.09
N THR A 259 -5.56 1.15 -2.91
CA THR A 259 -4.40 1.62 -2.15
C THR A 259 -3.90 0.57 -1.15
N GLY A 260 -4.56 -0.59 -1.05
CA GLY A 260 -4.35 -1.59 0.01
C GLY A 260 -4.80 -1.13 1.40
N VAL A 261 -5.34 0.09 1.53
CA VAL A 261 -5.90 0.64 2.78
C VAL A 261 -7.42 0.74 2.64
N ARG A 262 -8.15 0.25 3.64
CA ARG A 262 -9.62 0.24 3.63
C ARG A 262 -10.18 1.32 4.53
N ALA A 263 -11.04 2.17 3.99
CA ALA A 263 -11.84 3.11 4.77
C ALA A 263 -13.15 2.44 5.23
N ALA A 264 -13.51 2.65 6.50
CA ALA A 264 -14.74 2.16 7.10
C ALA A 264 -15.33 3.22 8.04
N ASP A 265 -16.65 3.23 8.19
CA ASP A 265 -17.39 4.09 9.11
C ASP A 265 -17.16 3.71 10.59
N ARG A 266 -16.73 2.47 10.83
CA ARG A 266 -16.41 1.93 12.15
C ARG A 266 -15.08 1.17 12.11
N PRO A 267 -14.30 1.21 13.22
CA PRO A 267 -13.10 0.40 13.31
C PRO A 267 -13.46 -1.09 13.18
N PRO A 268 -12.66 -1.88 12.42
CA PRO A 268 -12.90 -3.30 12.30
C PRO A 268 -12.83 -3.96 13.68
N ALA A 269 -13.71 -4.93 13.94
CA ALA A 269 -13.66 -5.71 15.17
C ALA A 269 -12.25 -6.32 15.31
N ALA A 270 -11.62 -6.15 16.47
CA ALA A 270 -10.30 -6.70 16.73
C ALA A 270 -10.31 -8.20 16.42
N ARG A 271 -9.43 -8.66 15.52
CA ARG A 271 -9.31 -10.09 15.26
C ARG A 271 -8.86 -10.77 16.56
N PRO A 272 -9.52 -11.86 17.00
CA PRO A 272 -9.01 -12.64 18.12
C PRO A 272 -7.60 -13.13 17.76
N ARG A 273 -6.63 -12.87 18.65
CA ARG A 273 -5.25 -13.33 18.52
C ARG A 273 -5.16 -14.84 18.61
#